data_AF-A0A699QDU4-F1
#
_entry.id   AF-A0A699QDU4-F1
#
_cell.length_a   1.000
_cell.length_b   1.000
_cell.length_c   1.000
_cell.angle_alpha   90.00
_cell.angle_beta   90.00
_cell.angle_gamma   90.00
#
_symmetry.space_group_name_H-M   'P 1'
#
loop_
_entity.id
_entity.type
_entity.pdbx_description
1 polymer ?
#
loop_
_entity_poly.entity_id
_entity_poly.type
_entity_poly.pdbx_seq_one_letter_code
_entity_poly.pdbx_strand_id
1 'polypeptide(L)'
;TKLSDRVLNLETTKTAKAKEIANLKKIVKRLERKRKSRSHGLKRLYKVRLSARVESSADEESLARKLQEEIYEQEILIEKRARQEEEANSALIETWEDIQAKVEADYEMAERLHAEEQEQFTDAEKAKLFMKFIERRRKFFAAKRDEEKRKKPPTNAQQRSIMTTYLKNMDGWKPKALKNKSIADIKELFDKAMERINSFVDFKTELVEESTKKYKAVTVQESSSKRA
;
A
#
# COMPACT_ATOMS: atom_id res chain seq x y z
N THR A 1 18.07 11.53 8.91
CA THR A 1 18.49 11.34 10.32
C THR A 1 17.92 10.06 10.91
N LYS A 2 16.61 9.79 10.86
CA LYS A 2 16.02 8.54 11.42
C LYS A 2 16.52 7.20 10.82
N LEU A 3 16.99 7.20 9.58
CA LEU A 3 17.49 5.98 8.93
C LEU A 3 18.88 5.60 9.46
N SER A 4 19.77 6.58 9.60
CA SER A 4 21.14 6.41 10.09
C SER A 4 21.17 5.86 11.52
N ASP A 5 20.28 6.33 12.39
CA ASP A 5 20.17 5.82 13.77
C ASP A 5 19.75 4.35 13.83
N ARG A 6 18.89 3.91 12.90
CA ARG A 6 18.47 2.50 12.81
C ARG A 6 19.61 1.61 12.34
N VAL A 7 20.42 2.08 11.39
CA VAL A 7 21.60 1.34 10.89
C VAL A 7 22.63 1.16 12.01
N LEU A 8 22.96 2.21 12.77
CA LEU A 8 23.89 2.13 13.90
C LEU A 8 23.39 1.19 15.01
N ASN A 9 22.09 1.21 15.31
CA ASN A 9 21.51 0.29 16.29
C ASN A 9 21.56 -1.18 15.81
N LEU A 10 21.42 -1.42 14.50
CA LEU A 10 21.56 -2.76 13.93
C LEU A 10 23.01 -3.28 13.99
N GLU A 11 24.00 -2.42 13.74
CA GLU A 11 25.41 -2.79 13.86
C GLU A 11 25.82 -3.10 15.31
N THR A 12 25.40 -2.27 16.26
CA THR A 12 25.67 -2.48 17.69
C THR A 12 25.00 -3.75 18.22
N THR A 13 23.79 -4.08 17.76
CA THR A 13 23.12 -5.34 18.14
C THR A 13 23.76 -6.57 17.49
N LYS A 14 24.20 -6.48 16.22
CA LYS A 14 24.96 -7.57 15.56
C LYS A 14 26.28 -7.87 16.29
N THR A 15 27.04 -6.84 16.65
CA THR A 15 28.30 -7.00 17.38
C THR A 15 28.12 -7.55 18.80
N ALA A 16 27.05 -7.15 19.50
CA ALA A 16 26.70 -7.73 20.80
C ALA A 16 26.38 -9.23 20.70
N LYS A 17 25.53 -9.63 19.75
CA LYS A 17 25.20 -11.04 19.50
C LYS A 17 26.43 -11.88 19.15
N ALA A 18 27.34 -11.35 18.32
CA ALA A 18 28.59 -12.04 17.97
C ALA A 18 29.47 -12.33 19.19
N LYS A 19 29.59 -11.37 20.13
CA LYS A 19 30.32 -11.55 21.39
C LYS A 19 29.68 -12.64 22.26
N GLU A 20 28.36 -12.68 22.33
CA GLU A 20 27.61 -13.67 23.10
C GLU A 20 27.78 -15.08 22.54
N ILE A 21 27.69 -15.24 21.21
CA ILE A 21 27.95 -16.51 20.51
C ILE A 21 29.38 -17.01 20.79
N ALA A 22 30.38 -16.12 20.74
CA ALA A 22 31.76 -16.49 21.02
C ALA A 22 31.96 -16.99 22.47
N ASN A 23 31.28 -16.37 23.44
CA ASN A 23 31.30 -16.81 24.83
C ASN A 23 30.60 -18.16 25.02
N LEU A 24 29.43 -18.36 24.42
CA LEU A 24 28.70 -19.62 24.49
C LEU A 24 29.53 -20.77 23.90
N LYS A 25 30.20 -20.56 22.75
CA LYS A 25 31.09 -21.54 22.12
C LYS A 25 32.23 -21.98 23.04
N LYS A 26 32.82 -21.05 23.81
CA LYS A 26 33.85 -21.37 24.82
C LYS A 26 33.29 -22.20 25.98
N ILE A 27 32.08 -21.88 26.46
CA ILE A 27 31.44 -22.60 27.55
C ILE A 27 31.11 -24.03 27.13
N VAL A 28 30.51 -24.23 25.95
CA VAL A 28 30.17 -25.55 25.39
C VAL A 28 31.42 -26.43 25.29
N LYS A 29 32.50 -25.92 24.69
CA LYS A 29 33.78 -26.65 24.58
C LYS A 29 34.35 -27.06 25.94
N ARG A 30 34.18 -26.24 26.99
CA ARG A 30 34.61 -26.57 28.35
C ARG A 30 33.73 -27.66 28.97
N LEU A 31 32.42 -27.62 28.72
CA LEU A 31 31.47 -28.62 29.22
C LEU A 31 31.69 -29.99 28.56
N GLU A 32 31.94 -30.04 27.26
CA GLU A 32 32.28 -31.28 26.53
C GLU A 32 33.52 -31.96 27.11
N ARG A 33 34.59 -31.19 27.36
CA ARG A 33 35.83 -31.70 28.00
C ARG A 33 35.57 -32.26 29.40
N LYS A 34 34.73 -31.58 30.19
CA LYS A 34 34.33 -32.05 31.53
C LYS A 34 33.51 -33.34 31.46
N ARG A 35 32.57 -33.45 30.51
CA ARG A 35 31.77 -34.67 30.29
C ARG A 35 32.68 -35.86 29.93
N LYS A 36 33.61 -35.67 28.99
CA LYS A 36 34.53 -36.73 28.53
C LYS A 36 35.46 -37.23 29.65
N SER A 37 36.04 -36.32 30.42
CA SER A 37 36.91 -36.68 31.55
C SER A 37 36.15 -37.31 32.72
N ARG A 38 34.91 -36.89 32.99
CA ARG A 38 34.06 -37.49 34.04
C ARG A 38 33.65 -38.92 33.70
N SER A 39 33.29 -39.20 32.44
CA SER A 39 33.02 -40.56 31.95
C SER A 39 34.26 -41.45 32.12
N HIS A 40 35.42 -41.00 31.67
CA HIS A 40 36.67 -41.75 31.80
C HIS A 40 37.09 -42.00 33.28
N GLY A 41 36.91 -41.00 34.15
CA GLY A 41 37.19 -41.13 35.58
C GLY A 41 36.30 -42.15 36.28
N LEU A 42 34.99 -42.15 35.98
CA LEU A 42 34.03 -43.13 36.48
C LEU A 42 34.36 -44.55 36.00
N LYS A 43 34.72 -44.73 34.72
CA LYS A 43 35.16 -46.03 34.18
C LYS A 43 36.37 -46.59 34.93
N ARG A 44 37.39 -45.75 35.18
CA ARG A 44 38.58 -46.16 35.96
C ARG A 44 38.24 -46.52 37.40
N LEU A 45 37.44 -45.71 38.08
CA LEU A 45 37.03 -45.96 39.47
C LEU A 45 36.21 -47.24 39.59
N TYR A 46 35.27 -47.47 38.68
CA TYR A 46 34.47 -48.69 38.64
C TYR A 46 35.34 -49.93 38.41
N LYS A 47 36.29 -49.88 37.47
CA LYS A 47 37.24 -50.96 37.20
C LYS A 47 38.10 -51.30 38.43
N VAL A 48 38.67 -50.29 39.10
CA VAL A 48 39.47 -50.48 40.33
C VAL A 48 38.63 -51.08 41.46
N ARG A 49 37.40 -50.60 41.64
CA ARG A 49 36.49 -51.07 42.70
C ARG A 49 36.03 -52.51 42.48
N LEU A 50 35.83 -52.93 41.23
CA LEU A 50 35.52 -54.32 40.87
C LEU A 50 36.70 -55.25 41.13
N SER A 51 37.90 -54.86 40.71
CA SER A 51 39.11 -55.67 40.96
C SER A 51 39.38 -55.90 42.45
N ALA A 52 39.03 -54.94 43.31
CA ALA A 52 39.18 -55.07 44.77
C ALA A 52 38.10 -55.95 45.44
N ARG A 53 36.98 -56.26 44.77
CA ARG A 53 35.86 -57.02 45.34
C ARG A 53 35.84 -58.50 44.93
N VAL A 54 36.52 -58.84 43.83
CA VAL A 54 36.57 -60.20 43.25
C VAL A 54 37.40 -61.19 44.08
N GLU A 55 38.15 -60.75 45.08
CA GLU A 55 38.87 -61.65 46.02
C GLU A 55 37.95 -62.33 47.06
N SER A 56 36.63 -62.09 47.05
CA SER A 56 35.69 -62.51 48.09
C SER A 56 34.43 -63.22 47.53
N SER A 57 34.49 -64.56 47.44
CA SER A 57 33.37 -65.52 47.29
C SER A 57 32.89 -65.90 45.87
N ALA A 58 32.67 -67.20 45.66
CA ALA A 58 32.51 -67.87 44.36
C ALA A 58 31.09 -67.82 43.74
N ASP A 59 30.04 -67.47 44.51
CA ASP A 59 28.64 -67.48 44.03
C ASP A 59 28.18 -66.11 43.49
N GLU A 60 28.78 -65.01 43.98
CA GLU A 60 28.57 -63.64 43.45
C GLU A 60 29.27 -63.39 42.10
N GLU A 61 30.27 -64.21 41.77
CA GLU A 61 31.16 -64.02 40.63
C GLU A 61 30.48 -64.25 39.26
N SER A 62 29.44 -65.10 39.22
CA SER A 62 28.65 -65.37 38.01
C SER A 62 27.64 -64.25 37.70
N LEU A 63 27.03 -63.66 38.74
CA LEU A 63 26.14 -62.50 38.63
C LEU A 63 26.93 -61.23 38.29
N ALA A 64 28.12 -61.07 38.88
CA ALA A 64 29.03 -59.98 38.55
C ALA A 64 29.46 -60.02 37.08
N ARG A 65 29.75 -61.21 36.53
CA ARG A 65 30.08 -61.39 35.10
C ARG A 65 28.91 -60.99 34.19
N LYS A 66 27.68 -61.42 34.48
CA LYS A 66 26.48 -61.03 33.70
C LYS A 66 26.23 -59.52 33.73
N LEU A 67 26.33 -58.89 34.90
CA LEU A 67 26.19 -57.43 35.05
C LEU A 67 27.29 -56.66 34.31
N GLN A 68 28.52 -57.18 34.32
CA GLN A 68 29.64 -56.56 33.61
C GLN A 68 29.44 -56.58 32.09
N GLU A 69 28.91 -57.68 31.57
CA GLU A 69 28.61 -57.86 30.16
C GLU A 69 27.45 -56.96 29.73
N GLU A 70 26.41 -56.83 30.55
CA GLU A 70 25.29 -55.91 30.31
C GLU A 70 25.71 -54.43 30.34
N ILE A 71 26.63 -54.04 31.24
CA ILE A 71 27.21 -52.70 31.27
C ILE A 71 28.04 -52.43 30.01
N TYR A 72 28.82 -53.42 29.55
CA TYR A 72 29.63 -53.29 28.35
C TYR A 72 28.77 -53.13 27.09
N GLU A 73 27.66 -53.87 26.98
CA GLU A 73 26.68 -53.72 25.91
C GLU A 73 25.99 -52.35 25.94
N GLN A 74 25.61 -51.86 27.12
CA GLN A 74 25.07 -50.51 27.25
C GLN A 74 26.07 -49.42 26.84
N GLU A 75 27.35 -49.60 27.17
CA GLU A 75 28.42 -48.68 26.78
C GLU A 75 28.56 -48.60 25.25
N ILE A 76 28.53 -49.75 24.56
CA ILE A 76 28.55 -49.81 23.09
C ILE A 76 27.34 -49.09 22.49
N LEU A 77 26.16 -49.26 23.08
CA LEU A 77 24.94 -48.58 22.63
C LEU A 77 25.00 -47.05 22.82
N ILE A 78 25.56 -46.59 23.93
CA ILE A 78 25.78 -45.16 24.19
C ILE A 78 26.78 -44.57 23.18
N GLU A 79 27.85 -45.30 22.86
CA GLU A 79 28.87 -44.85 21.90
C GLU A 79 28.35 -44.84 20.46
N LYS A 80 27.53 -45.84 20.08
CA LYS A 80 26.79 -45.84 18.80
C LYS A 80 25.83 -44.66 18.70
N ARG A 81 25.07 -44.37 19.76
CA ARG A 81 24.17 -43.21 19.81
C ARG A 81 24.94 -41.88 19.70
N ALA A 82 26.09 -41.78 20.37
CA ALA A 82 26.94 -40.59 20.29
C ALA A 82 27.51 -40.37 18.88
N ARG A 83 27.90 -41.43 18.16
CA ARG A 83 28.30 -41.33 16.75
C ARG A 83 27.15 -40.87 15.86
N GLN A 84 25.96 -41.44 16.02
CA GLN A 84 24.78 -41.01 15.26
C GLN A 84 24.42 -39.53 15.53
N GLU A 85 24.60 -39.06 16.76
CA GLU A 85 24.39 -37.66 17.13
C GLU A 85 25.44 -36.73 16.50
N GLU A 86 26.72 -37.14 16.44
CA GLU A 86 27.75 -36.37 15.72
C GLU A 86 27.54 -36.36 14.20
N GLU A 87 27.13 -37.47 13.60
CA GLU A 87 26.77 -37.55 12.18
C GLU A 87 25.56 -36.66 11.85
N ALA A 88 24.52 -36.68 12.68
CA ALA A 88 23.35 -35.81 12.52
C ALA A 88 23.71 -34.33 12.68
N ASN A 89 24.59 -33.98 13.63
CA ASN A 89 25.08 -32.62 13.80
C ASN A 89 25.95 -32.17 12.62
N SER A 90 26.77 -33.06 12.05
CA SER A 90 27.55 -32.78 10.85
C SER A 90 26.64 -32.50 9.65
N ALA A 91 25.63 -33.35 9.42
CA ALA A 91 24.64 -33.15 8.38
C ALA A 91 23.89 -31.82 8.56
N LEU A 92 23.53 -31.46 9.80
CA LEU A 92 22.87 -30.19 10.09
C LEU A 92 23.76 -28.98 9.76
N ILE A 93 25.06 -29.05 10.06
CA ILE A 93 26.03 -27.99 9.73
C ILE A 93 26.13 -27.80 8.21
N GLU A 94 26.23 -28.88 7.44
CA GLU A 94 26.26 -28.81 5.96
C GLU A 94 24.99 -28.15 5.40
N THR A 95 23.81 -28.50 5.93
CA THR A 95 22.56 -27.85 5.51
C THR A 95 22.50 -26.36 5.87
N TRP A 96 23.17 -25.96 6.97
CA TRP A 96 23.23 -24.57 7.39
C TRP A 96 24.17 -23.74 6.51
N GLU A 97 25.29 -24.33 6.06
CA GLU A 97 26.21 -23.70 5.11
C GLU A 97 25.53 -23.45 3.74
N ASP A 98 24.73 -24.38 3.24
CA ASP A 98 23.94 -24.20 2.00
C ASP A 98 22.89 -23.09 2.13
N ILE A 99 22.18 -23.05 3.28
CA ILE A 99 21.22 -21.96 3.58
C ILE A 99 21.95 -20.61 3.65
N GLN A 100 23.12 -20.57 4.28
CA GLN A 100 23.90 -19.35 4.41
C GLN A 100 24.39 -18.85 3.04
N ALA A 101 24.84 -19.75 2.16
CA ALA A 101 25.23 -19.40 0.79
C ALA A 101 24.06 -18.82 -0.03
N LYS A 102 22.84 -19.38 0.13
CA LYS A 102 21.63 -18.83 -0.50
C LYS A 102 21.29 -17.43 -0.02
N VAL A 103 21.38 -17.20 1.29
CA VAL A 103 21.13 -15.87 1.88
C VAL A 103 22.16 -14.84 1.41
N GLU A 104 23.43 -15.22 1.30
CA GLU A 104 24.49 -14.34 0.79
C GLU A 104 24.24 -13.98 -0.68
N ALA A 105 23.91 -14.95 -1.52
CA ALA A 105 23.59 -14.74 -2.93
C ALA A 105 22.36 -13.84 -3.15
N ASP A 106 21.30 -14.02 -2.35
CA ASP A 106 20.11 -13.17 -2.38
C ASP A 106 20.43 -11.73 -1.96
N TYR A 107 21.32 -11.55 -0.98
CA TYR A 107 21.77 -10.23 -0.52
C TYR A 107 22.59 -9.49 -1.59
N GLU A 108 23.53 -10.17 -2.24
CA GLU A 108 24.29 -9.59 -3.37
C GLU A 108 23.37 -9.20 -4.54
N MET A 109 22.35 -10.01 -4.82
CA MET A 109 21.38 -9.73 -5.88
C MET A 109 20.50 -8.51 -5.53
N ALA A 110 20.08 -8.40 -4.27
CA ALA A 110 19.33 -7.25 -3.78
C ALA A 110 20.15 -5.96 -3.86
N GLU A 111 21.45 -5.99 -3.53
CA GLU A 111 22.33 -4.83 -3.68
C GLU A 111 22.50 -4.39 -5.14
N ARG A 112 22.64 -5.35 -6.08
CA ARG A 112 22.72 -5.04 -7.52
C ARG A 112 21.44 -4.40 -8.06
N LEU A 113 20.27 -4.95 -7.71
CA LEU A 113 18.98 -4.36 -8.09
C LEU A 113 18.84 -2.94 -7.55
N HIS A 114 19.24 -2.70 -6.30
CA HIS A 114 19.18 -1.38 -5.70
C HIS A 114 20.11 -0.38 -6.39
N ALA A 115 21.31 -0.81 -6.80
CA ALA A 115 22.25 0.01 -7.55
C ALA A 115 21.73 0.32 -8.96
N GLU A 116 21.17 -0.67 -9.65
CA GLU A 116 20.56 -0.51 -10.98
C GLU A 116 19.36 0.46 -10.93
N GLU A 117 18.48 0.37 -9.93
CA GLU A 117 17.39 1.33 -9.72
C GLU A 117 17.88 2.77 -9.48
N GLN A 118 19.04 2.95 -8.84
CA GLN A 118 19.64 4.27 -8.68
C GLN A 118 20.24 4.79 -9.99
N GLU A 119 20.76 3.90 -10.83
CA GLU A 119 21.40 4.22 -12.12
C GLU A 119 20.36 4.45 -13.25
N GLN A 120 19.20 3.79 -13.21
CA GLN A 120 18.14 3.89 -14.23
C GLN A 120 17.49 5.27 -14.38
N PHE A 121 17.72 6.17 -13.41
CA PHE A 121 17.50 7.59 -13.64
C PHE A 121 18.64 8.37 -13.01
N THR A 122 19.47 8.95 -13.86
CA THR A 122 20.42 9.98 -13.43
C THR A 122 19.64 11.06 -12.65
N ASP A 123 20.28 11.75 -11.71
CA ASP A 123 19.62 12.82 -10.93
C ASP A 123 18.95 13.88 -11.84
N ALA A 124 19.53 14.08 -13.03
CA ALA A 124 18.97 14.92 -14.09
C ALA A 124 17.66 14.37 -14.68
N GLU A 125 17.55 13.06 -14.93
CA GLU A 125 16.33 12.43 -15.44
C GLU A 125 15.23 12.38 -14.37
N LYS A 126 15.58 12.07 -13.11
CA LYS A 126 14.67 12.17 -11.97
C LYS A 126 14.10 13.59 -11.85
N ALA A 127 14.97 14.60 -11.95
CA ALA A 127 14.55 16.01 -11.94
C ALA A 127 13.64 16.36 -13.13
N LYS A 128 13.96 15.86 -14.34
CA LYS A 128 13.14 16.09 -15.54
C LYS A 128 11.74 15.47 -15.42
N LEU A 129 11.65 14.25 -14.90
CA LEU A 129 10.38 13.57 -14.66
C LEU A 129 9.54 14.29 -13.59
N PHE A 130 10.19 14.75 -12.51
CA PHE A 130 9.57 15.53 -11.46
C PHE A 130 9.04 16.88 -11.99
N MET A 131 9.83 17.60 -12.79
CA MET A 131 9.40 18.83 -13.43
C MET A 131 8.19 18.63 -14.35
N LYS A 132 8.20 17.56 -15.17
CA LYS A 132 7.06 17.17 -16.02
C LYS A 132 5.80 16.89 -15.19
N PHE A 133 5.94 16.25 -14.03
CA PHE A 133 4.86 16.00 -13.09
C PHE A 133 4.30 17.30 -12.49
N ILE A 134 5.16 18.21 -12.03
CA ILE A 134 4.74 19.52 -11.48
C ILE A 134 4.02 20.35 -12.54
N GLU A 135 4.51 20.35 -13.78
CA GLU A 135 3.88 21.08 -14.87
C GLU A 135 2.48 20.54 -15.18
N ARG A 136 2.31 19.22 -15.26
CA ARG A 136 1.00 18.57 -15.40
C ARG A 136 0.05 18.93 -14.26
N ARG A 137 0.54 18.91 -13.01
CA ARG A 137 -0.25 19.25 -11.82
C ARG A 137 -0.71 20.70 -11.83
N ARG A 138 0.17 21.65 -12.22
CA ARG A 138 -0.18 23.08 -12.37
C ARG A 138 -1.28 23.28 -13.41
N LYS A 139 -1.16 22.65 -14.59
CA LYS A 139 -2.16 22.72 -15.67
C LYS A 139 -3.52 22.16 -15.23
N PHE A 140 -3.54 21.04 -14.50
CA PHE A 140 -4.76 20.46 -13.96
C PHE A 140 -5.51 21.41 -13.01
N PHE A 141 -4.79 21.99 -12.03
CA PHE A 141 -5.40 22.94 -11.09
C PHE A 141 -5.80 24.26 -11.74
N ALA A 142 -5.11 24.72 -12.78
CA ALA A 142 -5.56 25.86 -13.58
C ALA A 142 -6.88 25.56 -14.29
N ALA A 143 -6.97 24.43 -14.99
CA ALA A 143 -8.18 24.00 -15.68
C ALA A 143 -9.36 23.84 -14.71
N LYS A 144 -9.14 23.25 -13.52
CA LYS A 144 -10.16 23.14 -12.48
C LYS A 144 -10.66 24.50 -12.01
N ARG A 145 -9.78 25.48 -11.77
CA ARG A 145 -10.20 26.84 -11.39
C ARG A 145 -10.99 27.54 -12.50
N ASP A 146 -10.63 27.33 -13.75
CA ASP A 146 -11.35 27.93 -14.89
C ASP A 146 -12.71 27.25 -15.11
N GLU A 147 -12.80 25.93 -14.94
CA GLU A 147 -14.07 25.20 -14.95
C GLU A 147 -14.98 25.67 -13.80
N GLU A 148 -14.42 25.83 -12.59
CA GLU A 148 -15.12 26.37 -11.43
C GLU A 148 -15.62 27.79 -11.68
N LYS A 149 -14.81 28.66 -12.32
CA LYS A 149 -15.23 30.01 -12.72
C LYS A 149 -16.35 29.99 -13.76
N ARG A 150 -16.34 29.05 -14.71
CA ARG A 150 -17.41 28.90 -15.72
C ARG A 150 -18.72 28.41 -15.13
N LYS A 151 -18.67 27.58 -14.09
CA LYS A 151 -19.85 27.08 -13.37
C LYS A 151 -20.42 28.08 -12.36
N LYS A 152 -19.75 29.21 -12.09
CA LYS A 152 -20.26 30.23 -11.17
C LYS A 152 -21.45 30.96 -11.80
N PRO A 153 -22.57 31.10 -11.07
CA PRO A 153 -23.67 31.92 -11.53
C PRO A 153 -23.18 33.37 -11.72
N PRO A 154 -23.77 34.12 -12.68
CA PRO A 154 -23.36 35.48 -12.95
C PRO A 154 -23.43 36.33 -11.67
N THR A 155 -22.40 37.13 -11.43
CA THR A 155 -22.34 38.00 -10.26
C THR A 155 -23.51 38.99 -10.28
N ASN A 156 -23.98 39.44 -9.10
CA ASN A 156 -25.01 40.47 -8.98
C ASN A 156 -24.77 41.71 -9.87
N ALA A 157 -23.52 42.12 -10.07
CA ALA A 157 -23.16 43.21 -10.98
C ALA A 157 -23.38 42.85 -12.47
N GLN A 158 -23.04 41.62 -12.87
CA GLN A 158 -23.28 41.11 -14.22
C GLN A 158 -24.79 40.98 -14.48
N GLN A 159 -25.54 40.41 -13.53
CA GLN A 159 -27.00 40.33 -13.60
C GLN A 159 -27.62 41.73 -13.73
N ARG A 160 -27.21 42.69 -12.88
CA ARG A 160 -27.65 44.09 -12.97
C ARG A 160 -27.35 44.69 -14.34
N SER A 161 -26.16 44.44 -14.90
CA SER A 161 -25.80 44.94 -16.24
C SER A 161 -26.70 44.37 -17.33
N ILE A 162 -26.99 43.07 -17.28
CA ILE A 162 -27.87 42.39 -18.24
C ILE A 162 -29.29 42.98 -18.14
N MET A 163 -29.85 43.05 -16.94
CA MET A 163 -31.22 43.50 -16.71
C MET A 163 -31.41 44.98 -17.05
N THR A 164 -30.44 45.83 -16.72
CA THR A 164 -30.49 47.26 -17.08
C THR A 164 -30.35 47.51 -18.57
N THR A 165 -29.53 46.72 -19.27
CA THR A 165 -29.42 46.77 -20.74
C THR A 165 -30.75 46.39 -21.39
N TYR A 166 -31.40 45.36 -20.87
CA TYR A 166 -32.70 44.92 -21.35
C TYR A 166 -33.78 45.99 -21.14
N LEU A 167 -33.92 46.51 -19.92
CA LEU A 167 -34.89 47.56 -19.58
C LEU A 167 -34.69 48.84 -20.38
N LYS A 168 -33.45 49.18 -20.75
CA LYS A 168 -33.14 50.30 -21.63
C LYS A 168 -33.73 50.09 -23.04
N ASN A 169 -33.64 48.87 -23.56
CA ASN A 169 -34.04 48.57 -24.94
C ASN A 169 -35.53 48.26 -25.07
N MET A 170 -36.11 47.56 -24.09
CA MET A 170 -37.51 47.10 -24.15
C MET A 170 -38.49 48.15 -23.64
N ASP A 171 -38.21 48.71 -22.48
CA ASP A 171 -39.12 49.64 -21.78
C ASP A 171 -38.65 51.10 -21.88
N GLY A 172 -37.55 51.37 -22.61
CA GLY A 172 -37.04 52.72 -22.84
C GLY A 172 -36.47 53.40 -21.58
N TRP A 173 -36.11 52.64 -20.54
CA TRP A 173 -35.60 53.22 -19.30
C TRP A 173 -34.29 53.99 -19.51
N LYS A 174 -34.23 55.21 -18.98
CA LYS A 174 -33.01 56.02 -19.00
C LYS A 174 -31.95 55.41 -18.07
N PRO A 175 -30.69 55.24 -18.52
CA PRO A 175 -29.63 54.66 -17.70
C PRO A 175 -29.40 55.39 -16.36
N LYS A 176 -29.55 56.72 -16.34
CA LYS A 176 -29.41 57.53 -15.12
C LYS A 176 -30.43 57.15 -14.03
N ALA A 177 -31.64 56.75 -14.41
CA ALA A 177 -32.69 56.34 -13.47
C ALA A 177 -32.43 54.95 -12.88
N LEU A 178 -31.83 54.04 -13.65
CA LEU A 178 -31.50 52.68 -13.21
C LEU A 178 -30.23 52.62 -12.34
N LYS A 179 -29.28 53.56 -12.53
CA LYS A 179 -28.02 53.61 -11.76
C LYS A 179 -28.22 53.78 -10.25
N ASN A 180 -29.26 54.51 -9.84
CA ASN A 180 -29.54 54.81 -8.43
C ASN A 180 -30.51 53.81 -7.77
N LYS A 181 -31.06 52.85 -8.52
CA LYS A 181 -31.98 51.82 -8.02
C LYS A 181 -31.22 50.63 -7.45
N SER A 182 -31.81 49.97 -6.44
CA SER A 182 -31.25 48.73 -5.90
C SER A 182 -31.38 47.60 -6.93
N ILE A 183 -30.60 46.53 -6.75
CA ILE A 183 -30.67 45.35 -7.63
C ILE A 183 -32.05 44.68 -7.53
N ALA A 184 -32.68 44.71 -6.35
CA ALA A 184 -34.02 44.16 -6.15
C ALA A 184 -35.07 44.93 -6.95
N ASP A 185 -35.02 46.27 -6.93
CA ASP A 185 -35.96 47.11 -7.71
C ASP A 185 -35.78 46.91 -9.22
N ILE A 186 -34.53 46.76 -9.67
CA ILE A 186 -34.22 46.47 -11.08
C ILE A 186 -34.73 45.07 -11.46
N LYS A 187 -34.68 44.12 -10.53
CA LYS A 187 -35.22 42.77 -10.71
C LYS A 187 -36.72 42.76 -10.87
N GLU A 188 -37.42 43.46 -10.01
CA GLU A 188 -38.87 43.56 -10.11
C GLU A 188 -39.32 44.21 -11.43
N LEU A 189 -38.62 45.25 -11.89
CA LEU A 189 -38.90 45.88 -13.19
C LEU A 189 -38.64 44.92 -14.36
N PHE A 190 -37.52 44.18 -14.30
CA PHE A 190 -37.15 43.21 -15.34
C PHE A 190 -38.16 42.06 -15.41
N ASP A 191 -38.57 41.52 -14.27
CA ASP A 191 -39.53 40.41 -14.21
C ASP A 191 -40.90 40.85 -14.76
N LYS A 192 -41.37 42.05 -14.42
CA LYS A 192 -42.60 42.63 -15.00
C LYS A 192 -42.52 42.78 -16.54
N ALA A 193 -41.37 43.19 -17.05
CA ALA A 193 -41.14 43.30 -18.49
C ALA A 193 -41.17 41.92 -19.18
N MET A 194 -40.53 40.92 -18.55
CA MET A 194 -40.52 39.54 -19.05
C MET A 194 -41.94 38.94 -19.05
N GLU A 195 -42.72 39.14 -18.01
CA GLU A 195 -44.13 38.69 -17.95
C GLU A 195 -44.98 39.32 -19.06
N ARG A 196 -44.79 40.62 -19.35
CA ARG A 196 -45.49 41.29 -20.46
C ARG A 196 -45.17 40.66 -21.81
N ILE A 197 -43.93 40.23 -22.02
CA ILE A 197 -43.49 39.61 -23.27
C ILE A 197 -43.94 38.17 -23.37
N ASN A 198 -43.90 37.42 -22.26
CA ASN A 198 -44.42 36.06 -22.21
C ASN A 198 -45.95 36.03 -22.41
N SER A 199 -46.66 37.09 -22.00
CA SER A 199 -48.09 37.29 -22.23
C SER A 199 -48.42 37.88 -23.62
N PHE A 200 -47.42 38.24 -24.43
CA PHE A 200 -47.65 38.79 -25.77
C PHE A 200 -47.98 37.66 -26.75
N VAL A 201 -49.24 37.62 -27.19
CA VAL A 201 -49.67 36.75 -28.30
C VAL A 201 -49.48 37.53 -29.60
N ASP A 202 -48.71 36.97 -30.53
CA ASP A 202 -48.49 37.58 -31.85
C ASP A 202 -49.80 37.55 -32.65
N PHE A 203 -50.27 38.70 -33.13
CA PHE A 203 -51.51 38.80 -33.91
C PHE A 203 -51.52 37.88 -35.15
N LYS A 204 -50.35 37.44 -35.62
CA LYS A 204 -50.21 36.49 -36.74
C LYS A 204 -50.65 35.07 -36.39
N THR A 205 -50.58 34.64 -35.13
CA THR A 205 -51.03 33.29 -34.76
C THR A 205 -52.55 33.15 -34.83
N GLU A 206 -53.28 34.22 -34.53
CA GLU A 206 -54.75 34.26 -34.69
C GLU A 206 -55.17 34.29 -36.17
N LEU A 207 -54.46 35.04 -37.02
CA LEU A 207 -54.77 35.11 -38.46
C LEU A 207 -54.54 33.76 -39.20
N VAL A 208 -53.54 32.98 -38.77
CA VAL A 208 -53.25 31.65 -39.30
C VAL A 208 -54.29 30.61 -38.84
N GLU A 209 -54.76 30.68 -37.59
CA GLU A 209 -55.85 29.82 -37.13
C GLU A 209 -57.20 30.15 -37.81
N GLU A 210 -57.52 31.42 -38.03
CA GLU A 210 -58.73 31.83 -38.75
C GLU A 210 -58.70 31.43 -40.23
N SER A 211 -57.57 31.61 -40.92
CA SER A 211 -57.42 31.22 -42.33
C SER A 211 -57.47 29.71 -42.52
N THR A 212 -56.88 28.92 -41.61
CA THR A 212 -56.96 27.45 -41.66
C THR A 212 -58.36 26.92 -41.32
N LYS A 213 -59.12 27.58 -40.43
CA LYS A 213 -60.55 27.28 -40.20
C LYS A 213 -61.41 27.59 -41.43
N LYS A 214 -61.19 28.73 -42.11
CA LYS A 214 -61.89 29.07 -43.36
C LYS A 214 -61.63 28.07 -44.48
N TYR A 215 -60.38 27.63 -44.66
CA TYR A 215 -60.02 26.67 -45.71
C TYR A 215 -60.66 25.28 -45.50
N LYS A 216 -60.78 24.84 -44.24
CA LYS A 216 -61.46 23.58 -43.87
C LYS A 216 -62.98 23.65 -44.05
N ALA A 217 -63.62 24.80 -43.83
CA ALA A 217 -65.05 24.98 -44.07
C ALA A 217 -65.41 24.95 -45.57
N VAL A 218 -64.58 25.56 -46.42
CA VAL A 218 -64.77 25.57 -47.88
C VAL A 218 -64.64 24.16 -48.47
N THR A 219 -63.71 23.34 -47.99
CA THR A 219 -63.53 21.95 -48.48
C THR A 219 -64.65 20.99 -48.05
N VAL A 220 -65.30 21.23 -46.89
CA VAL A 220 -66.45 20.43 -46.45
C VAL A 220 -67.71 20.78 -47.25
N GLN A 221 -67.93 22.04 -47.60
CA GLN A 221 -69.10 22.46 -48.40
C GLN A 221 -69.00 22.05 -49.88
N GLU A 222 -67.80 22.02 -50.45
CA GLU A 222 -67.58 21.63 -51.85
C GLU A 222 -67.71 20.11 -52.07
N SER A 223 -67.48 19.29 -51.03
CA SER A 223 -67.64 17.84 -51.09
C SER A 223 -69.08 17.36 -50.86
N SER A 224 -69.94 18.15 -50.20
CA SER A 224 -71.36 17.83 -50.03
C SER A 224 -72.23 18.22 -51.22
N SER A 225 -71.80 19.16 -52.08
CA SER A 225 -72.56 19.58 -53.27
C SER A 225 -72.41 18.64 -54.48
N LYS A 226 -71.46 17.69 -54.47
CA LYS A 226 -71.25 16.72 -55.57
C LYS A 226 -71.90 15.35 -55.33
N ARG A 227 -72.72 15.22 -54.28
CA ARG A 227 -73.54 14.02 -54.02
C ARG A 227 -75.01 14.43 -53.79
N ALA A 228 -75.66 14.89 -54.85
CA ALA A 228 -77.11 14.94 -54.99
C ALA A 228 -77.46 14.81 -56.47
#